data_AF-A0A941X9H5-F1
#
_entry.id   AF-A0A941X9H5-F1
#
_cell.length_a   1.000
_cell.length_b   1.000
_cell.length_c   1.000
_cell.angle_alpha   90.00
_cell.angle_beta   90.00
_cell.angle_gamma   90.00
#
_symmetry.space_group_name_H-M   'P 1'
#
loop_
_entity.id
_entity.type
_entity.pdbx_description
1 polymer ?
#
loop_
_entity_poly.entity_id
_entity_poly.type
_entity_poly.pdbx_seq_one_letter_code
_entity_poly.pdbx_strand_id
1 'polypeptide(L)'
;MSKLTDKVSYLKGLAAGMKLNMEKDSNKLLLEILGAMGDMAEEMQRMDEAHRELQDYVESIDDDLSDLTETLFSNEEEDDEDADDADECDCEDCADDTDDEDDADEEENPDDDLIAYACPNCGAELTFHANDVDFDENTLCPNCHQPIFPEIDEDSEEETEE
;
A
#
# COMPACT_ATOMS: atom_id res chain seq x y z
N MET A 1 -13.17 -16.14 -16.33
CA MET A 1 -13.46 -16.92 -15.10
C MET A 1 -14.51 -18.04 -15.21
N SER A 2 -15.36 -18.14 -16.25
CA SER A 2 -16.52 -19.09 -16.26
C SER A 2 -16.20 -20.56 -15.93
N LYS A 3 -14.97 -21.00 -16.23
CA LYS A 3 -14.54 -22.38 -16.05
C LYS A 3 -14.58 -22.87 -14.60
N LEU A 4 -14.45 -21.99 -13.60
CA LEU A 4 -14.43 -22.41 -12.19
C LEU A 4 -15.86 -22.68 -11.70
N THR A 5 -16.77 -21.73 -11.94
CA THR A 5 -18.19 -21.84 -11.60
C THR A 5 -18.86 -23.01 -12.32
N ASP A 6 -18.50 -23.24 -13.60
CA ASP A 6 -18.96 -24.39 -14.38
C ASP A 6 -18.49 -25.73 -13.78
N LYS A 7 -17.22 -25.80 -13.36
CA LYS A 7 -16.66 -27.00 -12.72
C LYS A 7 -17.32 -27.29 -11.38
N VAL A 8 -17.53 -26.29 -10.54
CA VAL A 8 -18.19 -26.49 -9.24
C VAL A 8 -19.65 -26.91 -9.44
N SER A 9 -20.35 -26.31 -10.41
CA SER A 9 -21.72 -26.70 -10.77
C SER A 9 -21.80 -28.14 -11.27
N TYR A 10 -20.83 -28.57 -12.10
CA TYR A 10 -20.70 -29.95 -12.54
C TYR A 10 -20.49 -30.92 -11.36
N LEU A 11 -19.60 -30.58 -10.41
CA LEU A 11 -19.33 -31.40 -9.24
C LEU A 11 -20.52 -31.48 -8.29
N LYS A 12 -21.25 -30.36 -8.08
CA LYS A 12 -22.53 -30.36 -7.33
C LYS A 12 -23.55 -31.29 -7.98
N GLY A 13 -23.68 -31.24 -9.31
CA GLY A 13 -24.55 -32.14 -10.08
C GLY A 13 -24.14 -33.62 -9.97
N LEU A 14 -22.84 -33.90 -10.04
CA LEU A 14 -22.31 -35.25 -9.86
C LEU A 14 -22.59 -35.78 -8.46
N ALA A 15 -22.35 -34.98 -7.42
CA ALA A 15 -22.62 -35.35 -6.03
C ALA A 15 -24.10 -35.66 -5.78
N ALA A 16 -25.01 -34.88 -6.38
CA ALA A 16 -26.45 -35.14 -6.34
C ALA A 16 -26.83 -36.48 -7.02
N GLY A 17 -26.15 -36.85 -8.10
CA GLY A 17 -26.37 -38.11 -8.82
C GLY A 17 -25.79 -39.36 -8.14
N MET A 18 -24.82 -39.21 -7.24
CA MET A 18 -24.10 -40.32 -6.61
C MET A 18 -24.86 -41.02 -5.47
N LYS A 19 -26.06 -40.54 -5.10
CA LYS A 19 -26.86 -41.10 -3.99
C LYS A 19 -26.04 -41.29 -2.71
N LEU A 20 -25.31 -40.25 -2.32
CA LEU A 20 -24.47 -40.26 -1.13
C LEU A 20 -25.32 -40.56 0.12
N ASN A 21 -24.82 -41.44 0.99
CA ASN A 21 -25.47 -41.68 2.28
C ASN A 21 -25.22 -40.48 3.20
N MET A 22 -26.23 -39.64 3.39
CA MET A 22 -26.15 -38.44 4.24
C MET A 22 -26.14 -38.73 5.74
N GLU A 23 -26.24 -39.98 6.18
CA GLU A 23 -26.00 -40.35 7.58
C GLU A 23 -24.51 -40.34 7.93
N LYS A 24 -23.63 -40.47 6.93
CA LYS A 24 -22.19 -40.34 7.13
C LYS A 24 -21.79 -38.87 7.14
N ASP A 25 -21.18 -38.43 8.24
CA ASP A 25 -20.73 -37.05 8.39
C ASP A 25 -19.70 -36.64 7.34
N SER A 26 -18.89 -37.59 6.84
CA SER A 26 -17.98 -37.35 5.71
C SER A 26 -18.69 -36.86 4.44
N ASN A 27 -19.89 -37.36 4.18
CA ASN A 27 -20.65 -36.98 2.97
C ASN A 27 -21.33 -35.62 3.15
N LYS A 28 -21.75 -35.28 4.38
CA LYS A 28 -22.23 -33.93 4.71
C LYS A 28 -21.10 -32.92 4.55
N LEU A 29 -19.94 -33.20 5.12
CA LEU A 29 -18.76 -32.35 5.00
C LEU A 29 -18.36 -32.12 3.53
N LEU A 30 -18.39 -33.17 2.69
CA LEU A 30 -18.10 -33.03 1.26
C LEU A 30 -19.08 -32.10 0.54
N LEU A 31 -20.37 -32.12 0.90
CA LEU A 31 -21.36 -31.20 0.32
C LEU A 31 -21.14 -29.76 0.78
N GLU A 32 -20.82 -29.55 2.04
CA GLU A 32 -20.49 -28.21 2.56
C GLU A 32 -19.22 -27.65 1.90
N ILE A 33 -18.19 -28.47 1.73
CA ILE A 33 -16.99 -28.08 0.97
C ILE A 33 -17.35 -27.71 -0.47
N LEU A 34 -18.22 -28.49 -1.14
CA LEU A 34 -18.72 -28.15 -2.47
C LEU A 34 -19.54 -26.86 -2.48
N GLY A 35 -20.27 -26.56 -1.40
CA GLY A 35 -20.94 -25.29 -1.15
C GLY A 35 -19.96 -24.14 -1.15
N ALA A 36 -19.01 -24.18 -0.22
CA ALA A 36 -17.95 -23.17 -0.06
C ALA A 36 -17.10 -22.99 -1.34
N MET A 37 -16.81 -24.06 -2.08
CA MET A 37 -16.14 -23.95 -3.37
C MET A 37 -16.97 -23.18 -4.41
N GLY A 38 -18.30 -23.26 -4.33
CA GLY A 38 -19.21 -22.50 -5.18
C GLY A 38 -19.15 -21.02 -4.86
N ASP A 39 -19.20 -20.70 -3.57
CA ASP A 39 -19.14 -19.33 -3.08
C ASP A 39 -17.78 -18.70 -3.43
N MET A 40 -16.68 -19.43 -3.23
CA MET A 40 -15.34 -18.99 -3.68
C MET A 40 -15.27 -18.74 -5.18
N ALA A 41 -15.91 -19.59 -6.00
CA ALA A 41 -15.92 -19.39 -7.45
C ALA A 41 -16.69 -18.12 -7.85
N GLU A 42 -17.77 -17.80 -7.15
CA GLU A 42 -18.56 -16.58 -7.37
C GLU A 42 -17.79 -15.33 -6.93
N GLU A 43 -17.21 -15.33 -5.74
CA GLU A 43 -16.42 -14.20 -5.25
C GLU A 43 -15.18 -13.95 -6.12
N MET A 44 -14.52 -15.01 -6.59
CA MET A 44 -13.43 -14.87 -7.57
C MET A 44 -13.91 -14.20 -8.86
N GLN A 45 -15.12 -14.53 -9.34
CA GLN A 45 -15.67 -13.89 -10.54
C GLN A 45 -15.99 -12.41 -10.31
N ARG A 46 -16.49 -12.04 -9.13
CA ARG A 46 -16.70 -10.63 -8.76
C ARG A 46 -15.38 -9.86 -8.65
N MET A 47 -14.36 -10.48 -8.06
CA MET A 47 -13.02 -9.89 -7.95
C MET A 47 -12.39 -9.67 -9.32
N ASP A 48 -12.55 -10.63 -10.24
CA ASP A 48 -12.07 -10.54 -11.62
C ASP A 48 -12.74 -9.41 -12.41
N GLU A 49 -14.02 -9.13 -12.14
CA GLU A 49 -14.73 -7.99 -12.74
C GLU A 49 -14.26 -6.66 -12.15
N ALA A 50 -14.21 -6.55 -10.82
CA ALA A 50 -13.69 -5.34 -10.17
C ALA A 50 -12.24 -5.04 -10.59
N HIS A 51 -11.42 -6.07 -10.82
CA HIS A 51 -10.06 -5.89 -11.30
C HIS A 51 -10.02 -5.35 -12.74
N ARG A 52 -10.91 -5.80 -13.63
CA ARG A 52 -11.03 -5.23 -14.98
C ARG A 52 -11.44 -3.77 -14.94
N GLU A 53 -12.43 -3.41 -14.12
CA GLU A 53 -12.85 -2.01 -13.97
C GLU A 53 -11.70 -1.13 -13.46
N LEU A 54 -10.89 -1.64 -12.53
CA LEU A 54 -9.69 -0.94 -12.08
C LEU A 54 -8.62 -0.83 -13.17
N GLN A 55 -8.44 -1.85 -14.00
CA GLN A 55 -7.52 -1.79 -15.14
C GLN A 55 -7.94 -0.70 -16.13
N ASP A 56 -9.22 -0.65 -16.49
CA ASP A 56 -9.78 0.39 -17.36
C ASP A 56 -9.56 1.80 -16.76
N TYR A 57 -9.72 1.95 -15.44
CA TYR A 57 -9.48 3.22 -14.76
C TYR A 57 -8.00 3.61 -14.77
N VAL A 58 -7.09 2.66 -14.53
CA VAL A 58 -5.64 2.91 -14.60
C VAL A 58 -5.22 3.29 -16.02
N GLU A 59 -5.74 2.60 -17.04
CA GLU A 59 -5.49 2.96 -18.45
C GLU A 59 -5.96 4.38 -18.75
N SER A 60 -7.13 4.79 -18.23
CA SER A 60 -7.60 6.18 -18.41
C SER A 60 -6.70 7.22 -17.76
N ILE A 61 -6.11 6.90 -16.59
CA ILE A 61 -5.16 7.81 -15.93
C ILE A 61 -3.86 7.89 -16.73
N ASP A 62 -3.37 6.75 -17.25
CA ASP A 62 -2.15 6.71 -18.06
C ASP A 62 -2.30 7.57 -19.32
N ASP A 63 -3.44 7.46 -20.00
CA ASP A 63 -3.78 8.30 -21.16
C ASP A 63 -3.80 9.80 -20.77
N ASP A 64 -4.50 10.16 -19.69
CA ASP A 64 -4.58 11.55 -19.20
C ASP A 64 -3.19 12.13 -18.83
N LEU A 65 -2.31 11.32 -18.22
CA LEU A 65 -0.95 11.73 -17.88
C LEU A 65 -0.06 11.85 -19.12
N SER A 66 -0.28 11.02 -20.13
CA SER A 66 0.42 11.10 -21.42
C SER A 66 0.09 12.43 -22.11
N ASP A 67 -1.20 12.78 -22.18
CA ASP A 67 -1.68 14.04 -22.76
C ASP A 67 -1.13 15.28 -22.02
N LEU A 68 -0.98 15.17 -20.69
CA LEU A 68 -0.37 16.22 -19.85
C LEU A 68 1.15 16.33 -20.01
N THR A 69 1.83 15.24 -20.39
CA THR A 69 3.29 15.20 -20.60
C THR A 69 3.67 15.72 -21.99
N GLU A 70 2.93 15.31 -23.03
CA GLU A 70 2.70 16.18 -24.19
C GLU A 70 2.04 17.49 -23.66
N THR A 71 1.65 18.53 -24.38
CA THR A 71 1.26 19.82 -23.73
C THR A 71 2.36 20.52 -22.90
N LEU A 72 2.88 19.95 -21.80
CA LEU A 72 3.83 20.58 -20.87
C LEU A 72 5.26 20.51 -21.41
N PHE A 73 5.71 19.36 -21.91
CA PHE A 73 7.07 19.19 -22.46
C PHE A 73 7.15 19.29 -23.98
N SER A 74 6.00 19.30 -24.68
CA SER A 74 5.91 19.50 -26.14
C SER A 74 6.49 20.82 -26.67
N ASN A 75 6.69 21.79 -25.78
CA ASN A 75 7.10 23.15 -26.11
C ASN A 75 8.55 23.44 -25.69
N GLU A 76 9.28 22.47 -25.11
CA GLU A 76 10.67 22.64 -24.65
C GLU A 76 11.71 22.01 -25.59
N GLU A 77 11.28 21.32 -26.67
CA GLU A 77 12.19 20.76 -27.70
C GLU A 77 12.39 21.67 -28.94
N GLU A 78 11.89 22.92 -28.92
CA GLU A 78 12.16 23.95 -29.96
C GLU A 78 12.89 25.18 -29.41
N ASP A 79 13.88 25.01 -28.54
CA ASP A 79 14.86 26.08 -28.26
C ASP A 79 16.27 25.49 -28.18
N ASP A 80 16.77 25.08 -29.35
CA ASP A 80 18.19 24.94 -29.61
C ASP A 80 18.57 26.11 -30.56
N GLU A 81 19.68 26.79 -30.24
CA GLU A 81 20.31 27.93 -30.95
C GLU A 81 19.94 29.37 -30.49
N ASP A 82 20.40 29.78 -29.30
CA ASP A 82 21.22 31.02 -29.08
C ASP A 82 21.27 31.44 -27.60
N ALA A 83 22.18 30.83 -26.83
CA ALA A 83 22.74 31.46 -25.64
C ALA A 83 24.23 31.16 -25.54
N ASP A 84 24.97 31.56 -26.57
CA ASP A 84 26.30 32.14 -26.39
C ASP A 84 26.14 33.39 -25.49
N ASP A 85 26.06 33.21 -24.18
CA ASP A 85 26.57 34.20 -23.25
C ASP A 85 27.53 33.49 -22.30
N ALA A 86 28.79 33.53 -22.74
CA ALA A 86 29.93 33.42 -21.85
C ALA A 86 29.82 34.52 -20.80
N ASP A 87 29.06 34.29 -19.73
CA ASP A 87 29.27 35.03 -18.50
C ASP A 87 30.49 34.40 -17.82
N GLU A 88 31.63 34.96 -18.21
CA GLU A 88 32.90 34.96 -17.50
C GLU A 88 32.63 35.27 -16.02
N CYS A 89 32.30 34.24 -15.24
CA CYS A 89 32.25 34.35 -13.80
C CYS A 89 33.70 34.47 -13.33
N ASP A 90 34.18 35.72 -13.29
CA ASP A 90 35.36 36.18 -12.57
C ASP A 90 35.13 36.06 -11.06
N CYS A 91 34.74 34.87 -10.60
CA CYS A 91 34.80 34.49 -9.21
C CYS A 91 36.13 33.74 -9.02
N GLU A 92 36.99 34.33 -8.20
CA GLU A 92 38.31 33.81 -7.82
C GLU A 92 38.23 32.52 -6.96
N ASP A 93 37.14 31.76 -7.09
CA ASP A 93 36.78 30.59 -6.27
C ASP A 93 36.35 29.36 -7.10
N CYS A 94 36.26 29.48 -8.44
CA CYS A 94 35.90 28.35 -9.33
C CYS A 94 37.12 27.63 -9.94
N ALA A 95 38.21 27.53 -9.21
CA ALA A 95 39.39 26.77 -9.60
C ALA A 95 39.96 25.97 -8.43
N ASP A 96 39.36 24.81 -8.16
CA ASP A 96 40.09 23.64 -7.65
C ASP A 96 39.21 22.41 -8.00
N ASP A 97 39.42 21.87 -9.19
CA ASP A 97 40.22 20.66 -9.41
C ASP A 97 39.61 19.42 -8.74
N THR A 98 39.20 18.52 -9.63
CA THR A 98 38.77 17.16 -9.39
C THR A 98 39.73 16.40 -8.48
N ASP A 99 39.22 15.87 -7.37
CA ASP A 99 39.72 14.63 -6.79
C ASP A 99 38.53 13.81 -6.27
N ASP A 100 38.45 12.57 -6.78
CA ASP A 100 37.64 11.48 -6.26
C ASP A 100 37.73 11.42 -4.73
N GLU A 101 36.60 11.42 -4.00
CA GLU A 101 36.26 10.43 -2.96
C GLU A 101 34.73 10.48 -2.73
N ASP A 102 34.11 9.30 -2.56
CA ASP A 102 32.73 9.09 -2.13
C ASP A 102 32.28 10.08 -1.04
N ASP A 103 31.30 10.92 -1.34
CA ASP A 103 30.29 11.30 -0.35
C ASP A 103 29.00 11.62 -1.11
N ALA A 104 28.14 10.61 -1.20
CA ALA A 104 26.72 10.82 -1.46
C ALA A 104 26.16 11.54 -0.23
N ASP A 105 26.28 12.87 -0.22
CA ASP A 105 25.52 13.73 0.68
C ASP A 105 24.07 13.64 0.21
N GLU A 106 23.37 12.59 0.66
CA GLU A 106 21.92 12.59 0.73
C GLU A 106 21.56 13.88 1.50
N GLU A 107 21.04 14.87 0.79
CA GLU A 107 20.33 15.98 1.42
C GLU A 107 19.14 15.37 2.18
N GLU A 108 19.40 14.90 3.41
CA GLU A 108 18.40 14.53 4.40
C GLU A 108 17.52 15.76 4.57
N ASN A 109 16.33 15.70 3.95
CA ASN A 109 15.31 16.70 4.20
C ASN A 109 15.02 16.62 5.71
N PRO A 110 15.29 17.67 6.49
CA PRO A 110 15.13 17.62 7.96
C PRO A 110 13.68 17.40 8.40
N ASP A 111 12.74 17.47 7.44
CA ASP A 111 11.32 17.23 7.61
C ASP A 111 10.89 15.77 7.32
N ASP A 112 11.72 14.93 6.67
CA ASP A 112 11.38 13.53 6.36
C ASP A 112 11.33 12.64 7.62
N ASP A 113 11.95 13.09 8.71
CA ASP A 113 11.96 12.39 9.99
C ASP A 113 10.81 12.77 10.93
N LEU A 114 9.91 13.70 10.55
CA LEU A 114 8.77 14.09 11.40
C LEU A 114 7.59 13.12 11.29
N ILE A 115 7.20 12.53 12.42
CA ILE A 115 6.01 11.69 12.54
C ILE A 115 4.91 12.45 13.28
N ALA A 116 3.71 12.46 12.70
CA ALA A 116 2.49 12.93 13.35
C ALA A 116 1.72 11.75 13.97
N TYR A 117 1.44 11.81 15.27
CA TYR A 117 0.73 10.78 16.01
C TYR A 117 -0.36 11.36 16.91
N ALA A 118 -1.56 10.79 16.88
CA ALA A 118 -2.66 11.19 17.74
C ALA A 118 -2.62 10.43 19.07
N CYS A 119 -2.49 11.15 20.19
CA CYS A 119 -2.45 10.54 21.52
C CYS A 119 -3.75 9.76 21.82
N PRO A 120 -3.69 8.46 22.16
CA PRO A 120 -4.88 7.63 22.37
C PRO A 120 -5.72 8.04 23.58
N ASN A 121 -5.14 8.73 24.56
CA ASN A 121 -5.84 9.14 25.78
C ASN A 121 -6.55 10.50 25.66
N CYS A 122 -5.98 11.46 24.94
CA CYS A 122 -6.54 12.82 24.86
C CYS A 122 -6.88 13.33 23.46
N GLY A 123 -6.51 12.56 22.42
CA GLY A 123 -6.78 12.90 21.02
C GLY A 123 -5.98 14.10 20.50
N ALA A 124 -4.98 14.58 21.22
CA ALA A 124 -4.08 15.63 20.73
C ALA A 124 -3.12 15.06 19.68
N GLU A 125 -2.99 15.76 18.56
CA GLU A 125 -2.00 15.48 17.53
C GLU A 125 -0.62 15.96 18.00
N LEU A 126 0.34 15.05 18.01
CA LEU A 126 1.72 15.28 18.42
C LEU A 126 2.63 15.09 17.20
N THR A 127 3.59 15.98 17.03
CA THR A 127 4.62 15.90 15.99
C THR A 127 5.98 15.74 16.66
N PHE A 128 6.71 14.68 16.33
CA PHE A 128 8.05 14.40 16.87
C PHE A 128 8.95 13.78 15.81
N HIS A 129 10.26 13.91 15.98
CA HIS A 129 11.22 13.22 15.13
C HIS A 129 11.25 11.74 15.45
N ALA A 130 11.30 10.88 14.44
CA ALA A 130 11.38 9.42 14.60
C ALA A 130 12.60 9.00 15.44
N ASN A 131 13.70 9.76 15.35
CA ASN A 131 14.95 9.52 16.07
C ASN A 131 14.91 9.93 17.55
N ASP A 132 13.95 10.76 17.95
CA ASP A 132 13.84 11.28 19.33
C ASP A 132 12.88 10.46 20.21
N VAL A 133 12.21 9.44 19.65
CA VAL A 133 11.22 8.64 20.36
C VAL A 133 11.75 7.23 20.64
N ASP A 134 12.10 7.01 21.90
CA ASP A 134 12.41 5.69 22.42
C ASP A 134 11.10 4.93 22.70
N PHE A 135 10.79 3.95 21.84
CA PHE A 135 9.62 3.07 21.99
C PHE A 135 9.68 2.14 23.21
N ASP A 136 10.88 1.95 23.76
CA ASP A 136 11.13 1.13 24.95
C ASP A 136 11.02 1.93 26.26
N GLU A 137 10.91 3.27 26.20
CA GLU A 137 10.65 4.12 27.36
C GLU A 137 9.22 4.67 27.33
N ASN A 138 8.61 4.85 28.51
CA ASN A 138 7.26 5.41 28.66
C ASN A 138 7.21 6.89 28.25
N THR A 139 7.21 7.15 26.94
CA THR A 139 7.08 8.49 26.37
C THR A 139 5.72 9.08 26.76
N LEU A 140 5.72 10.16 27.53
CA LEU A 140 4.51 10.78 28.07
C LEU A 140 3.98 11.88 27.15
N CYS A 141 2.66 11.92 26.98
CA CYS A 141 1.99 12.97 26.24
C CYS A 141 2.16 14.33 26.95
N PRO A 142 2.61 15.41 26.27
CA PRO A 142 2.74 16.73 26.89
C PRO A 142 1.40 17.35 27.28
N ASN A 143 0.28 16.89 26.70
CA ASN A 143 -1.05 17.40 27.00
C ASN A 143 -1.72 16.68 28.19
N CYS A 144 -1.61 15.35 28.27
CA CYS A 144 -2.31 14.55 29.29
C CYS A 144 -1.39 13.80 30.27
N HIS A 145 -0.08 13.87 30.09
CA HIS A 145 0.95 13.21 30.91
C HIS A 145 0.76 11.69 31.09
N GLN A 146 0.04 11.05 30.17
CA GLN A 146 -0.12 9.60 30.11
C GLN A 146 0.77 9.02 29.00
N PRO A 147 1.16 7.73 29.11
CA PRO A 147 1.99 7.09 28.10
C PRO A 147 1.28 7.11 26.74
N ILE A 148 2.03 7.52 25.72
CA ILE A 148 1.55 7.58 24.33
C ILE A 148 1.55 6.17 23.73
N PHE A 149 2.50 5.33 24.15
CA PHE A 149 2.66 3.93 23.75
C PHE A 149 2.41 3.01 24.96
N PRO A 150 1.17 2.55 25.20
CA PRO A 150 0.91 1.55 26.23
C PRO A 150 1.48 0.19 25.78
N GLU A 151 2.19 -0.50 26.68
CA GLU A 151 2.51 -1.92 26.47
C GLU A 151 1.19 -2.70 26.35
N ILE A 152 1.04 -3.42 25.25
CA ILE A 152 -0.08 -4.33 25.05
C ILE A 152 0.37 -5.65 25.67
N ASP A 153 -0.10 -5.94 26.88
CA ASP A 153 0.11 -7.26 27.49
C ASP A 153 -0.60 -8.31 26.59
N GLU A 154 0.19 -9.12 25.86
CA GLU A 154 -0.29 -10.23 25.01
C GLU A 154 -0.97 -11.37 25.80
N ASP A 155 -1.20 -11.21 27.10
CA ASP A 155 -1.84 -12.19 28.00
C ASP A 155 -3.32 -11.88 28.34
N SER A 156 -3.97 -10.90 27.70
CA SER A 156 -5.43 -10.74 27.82
C SER A 156 -6.19 -11.51 26.74
N GLU A 157 -6.10 -12.84 26.83
CA GLU A 157 -7.18 -13.72 26.37
C GLU A 157 -8.45 -13.41 27.20
N GLU A 158 -9.17 -12.34 26.89
CA GLU A 158 -10.54 -12.18 27.39
C GLU A 158 -11.47 -13.09 26.57
N GLU A 159 -11.73 -14.26 27.16
CA GLU A 159 -12.90 -15.09 26.92
C GLU A 159 -14.16 -14.23 26.77
N THR A 160 -14.59 -13.98 25.53
CA THR A 160 -15.98 -13.58 25.26
C THR A 160 -16.81 -14.84 25.03
N GLU A 161 -17.04 -15.58 26.11
CA GLU A 161 -18.25 -16.40 26.22
C GLU A 161 -19.42 -15.48 26.58
N GLU A 162 -20.31 -15.20 25.62
CA GLU A 162 -21.78 -15.28 25.74
C GLU A 162 -22.46 -15.15 24.37
#